data_AF-A0A2R8FAN6-F1
#
_entry.id   AF-A0A2R8FAN6-F1
#
_cell.length_a   1.000
_cell.length_b   1.000
_cell.length_c   1.000
_cell.angle_alpha   90.00
_cell.angle_beta   90.00
_cell.angle_gamma   90.00
#
_symmetry.space_group_name_H-M   'P 1'
#
loop_
_entity.id
_entity.type
_entity.pdbx_description
1 polymer ?
#
loop_
_entity_poly.entity_id
_entity_poly.type
_entity_poly.pdbx_seq_one_letter_code
_entity_poly.pdbx_strand_id
1 'polypeptide(L)'
;MNISTFSPGVCPNWAASVMSKLDSYFCLGGKTTRVISYPSPSELTLAKEEHTKVSTIVKILKIISFIIFFPLVIVALAIRYLLHKKFDRKCFYLPEGITKEEELILAANSKLVKEAALEVSPSFFALPKKYQVIKVETPEGQAPKITFSINIELLLKDLDLQSIDWPTVHLYDDIDFTGHPEEKALIDKIRKIEGKDSKQMSLESKILLTRHLLEHVFVYSTKDLVSINPELTDYPSGRATYMSWQSPSFEKRHEPSFWKKMYFDILPGQTRDYKKSDCGVGFIIYDRLLELGLTLPIPTEQLIDQYGYPVNLRYFMIFWENEFQSVLKDQGLIQE
;
A
#
# COMPACT_ATOMS: atom_id res chain seq x y z
N MET A 1 -22.99 8.77 10.79
CA MET A 1 -22.70 9.92 9.89
C MET A 1 -21.39 10.53 10.34
N ASN A 2 -20.37 10.40 9.48
CA ASN A 2 -19.09 11.05 9.73
C ASN A 2 -19.24 12.57 9.54
N ILE A 3 -18.50 13.36 10.30
CA ILE A 3 -18.56 14.82 10.24
C ILE A 3 -17.68 15.28 9.08
N SER A 4 -18.24 15.98 8.09
CA SER A 4 -17.51 16.39 6.89
C SER A 4 -17.14 17.88 6.86
N THR A 5 -15.87 18.18 6.65
CA THR A 5 -15.34 19.54 6.40
C THR A 5 -14.78 19.63 4.98
N PHE A 6 -14.69 20.84 4.41
CA PHE A 6 -14.13 21.05 3.07
C PHE A 6 -12.79 21.79 3.17
N SER A 7 -11.84 21.40 2.33
CA SER A 7 -10.59 22.13 2.14
C SER A 7 -10.84 23.52 1.53
N PRO A 8 -10.04 24.55 1.86
CA PRO A 8 -10.20 25.90 1.33
C PRO A 8 -10.18 25.99 -0.20
N GLY A 9 -9.51 25.04 -0.88
CA GLY A 9 -9.45 24.98 -2.34
C GLY A 9 -10.69 24.38 -3.01
N VAL A 10 -11.68 23.92 -2.25
CA VAL A 10 -12.88 23.26 -2.76
C VAL A 10 -14.05 24.24 -2.80
N CYS A 11 -14.77 24.28 -3.92
CA CYS A 11 -16.01 25.02 -4.08
C CYS A 11 -17.23 24.08 -3.95
N PRO A 12 -17.72 23.79 -2.73
CA PRO A 12 -18.87 22.91 -2.56
C PRO A 12 -20.14 23.54 -3.14
N ASN A 13 -21.01 22.72 -3.71
CA ASN A 13 -22.35 23.18 -4.06
C ASN A 13 -23.16 23.55 -2.80
N TRP A 14 -24.28 24.26 -2.97
CA TRP A 14 -25.08 24.75 -1.84
C TRP A 14 -25.44 23.64 -0.83
N ALA A 15 -25.90 22.48 -1.32
CA ALA A 15 -26.32 21.38 -0.46
C ALA A 15 -25.15 20.78 0.34
N ALA A 16 -23.98 20.65 -0.28
CA ALA A 16 -22.75 20.24 0.39
C ALA A 16 -22.28 21.28 1.43
N SER A 17 -22.38 22.57 1.10
CA SER A 17 -22.07 23.66 2.04
C SER A 17 -22.98 23.62 3.29
N VAL A 18 -24.29 23.40 3.09
CA VAL A 18 -25.24 23.25 4.20
C VAL A 18 -24.91 22.01 5.05
N MET A 19 -24.57 20.89 4.41
CA MET A 19 -24.18 19.66 5.10
C MET A 19 -22.96 19.89 6.01
N SER A 20 -21.90 20.51 5.49
CA SER A 20 -20.68 20.77 6.25
C SER A 20 -20.90 21.76 7.40
N LYS A 21 -21.76 22.77 7.23
CA LYS A 21 -22.14 23.68 8.31
C LYS A 21 -22.92 22.97 9.41
N LEU A 22 -23.86 22.10 9.05
CA LEU A 22 -24.60 21.27 10.01
C LEU A 22 -23.66 20.31 10.75
N ASP A 23 -22.75 19.65 10.04
CA ASP A 23 -21.75 18.77 10.63
C ASP A 23 -20.83 19.52 11.61
N SER A 24 -20.38 20.73 11.25
CA SER A 24 -19.60 21.58 12.14
C SER A 24 -20.37 21.98 13.39
N TYR A 25 -21.66 22.34 13.26
CA TYR A 25 -22.53 22.66 14.40
C TYR A 25 -22.67 21.47 15.35
N PHE A 26 -22.94 20.28 14.82
CA PHE A 26 -23.11 19.05 15.61
C PHE A 26 -21.78 18.38 16.05
N CYS A 27 -20.63 18.88 15.61
CA CYS A 27 -19.33 18.32 15.99
C CYS A 27 -18.96 18.65 17.44
N LEU A 28 -18.86 17.63 18.30
CA LEU A 28 -18.36 17.74 19.68
C LEU A 28 -16.91 17.25 19.81
N GLY A 29 -16.19 17.16 18.69
CA GLY A 29 -14.83 16.62 18.56
C GLY A 29 -14.82 15.12 18.24
N GLY A 30 -13.63 14.61 17.91
CA GLY A 30 -13.41 13.23 17.49
C GLY A 30 -12.93 13.15 16.04
N LYS A 31 -13.18 12.00 15.40
CA LYS A 31 -12.82 11.77 14.00
C LYS A 31 -13.75 12.54 13.06
N THR A 32 -13.16 13.24 12.12
CA THR A 32 -13.84 14.04 11.09
C THR A 32 -13.22 13.76 9.73
N THR A 33 -14.02 13.85 8.68
CA THR A 33 -13.59 13.65 7.30
C THR A 33 -13.42 15.00 6.64
N ARG A 34 -12.21 15.34 6.22
CA ARG A 34 -11.91 16.56 5.45
C ARG A 34 -11.89 16.24 3.97
N VAL A 35 -12.85 16.75 3.22
CA VAL A 35 -12.96 16.60 1.77
C VAL A 35 -12.00 17.57 1.08
N ILE A 36 -11.03 17.02 0.35
CA ILE A 36 -9.96 17.74 -0.34
C ILE A 36 -10.31 17.98 -1.80
N SER A 37 -11.11 17.11 -2.40
CA SER A 37 -11.66 17.34 -3.73
C SER A 37 -13.11 16.91 -3.78
N TYR A 38 -13.94 17.80 -4.33
CA TYR A 38 -15.37 17.57 -4.53
C TYR A 38 -15.72 17.80 -6.02
N PRO A 39 -15.36 16.86 -6.89
CA PRO A 39 -15.70 16.96 -8.29
C PRO A 39 -17.17 16.55 -8.58
N SER A 40 -17.56 16.66 -9.85
CA SER A 40 -18.91 16.36 -10.36
C SER A 40 -19.47 15.00 -9.91
N PRO A 41 -20.79 14.74 -10.05
CA PRO A 41 -21.47 13.59 -9.43
C PRO A 41 -20.90 12.18 -9.72
N SER A 42 -20.07 12.03 -10.73
CA SER A 42 -19.45 10.78 -11.20
C SER A 42 -17.94 10.68 -10.91
N GLU A 43 -17.39 11.61 -10.11
CA GLU A 43 -15.95 11.71 -9.89
C GLU A 43 -15.54 11.37 -8.45
N LEU A 44 -14.29 10.92 -8.31
CA LEU A 44 -13.71 10.47 -7.06
C LEU A 44 -13.68 11.59 -6.02
N THR A 45 -14.29 11.35 -4.86
CA THR A 45 -14.19 12.29 -3.73
C THR A 45 -12.94 11.97 -2.93
N LEU A 46 -11.98 12.90 -2.91
CA LEU A 46 -10.78 12.78 -2.09
C LEU A 46 -11.06 13.31 -0.70
N ALA A 47 -10.74 12.54 0.32
CA ALA A 47 -10.92 12.94 1.69
C ALA A 47 -9.72 12.57 2.56
N LYS A 48 -9.58 13.20 3.71
CA LYS A 48 -8.57 12.89 4.74
C LYS A 48 -9.27 12.73 6.07
N GLU A 49 -8.87 11.75 6.87
CA GLU A 49 -9.34 11.68 8.25
C GLU A 49 -8.52 12.64 9.12
N GLU A 50 -9.22 13.45 9.90
CA GLU A 50 -8.63 14.39 10.85
C GLU A 50 -9.28 14.20 12.22
N HIS A 51 -8.49 14.37 13.29
CA HIS A 51 -9.05 14.43 14.63
C HIS A 51 -9.25 15.88 15.03
N THR A 52 -10.50 16.33 15.11
CA THR A 52 -10.81 17.67 15.61
C THR A 52 -10.91 17.66 17.12
N LYS A 53 -10.17 18.58 17.76
CA LYS A 53 -10.29 18.86 19.19
C LYS A 53 -11.18 20.08 19.36
N VAL A 54 -12.30 19.90 20.05
CA VAL A 54 -13.22 20.99 20.41
C VAL A 54 -13.04 21.28 21.89
N SER A 55 -12.79 22.55 22.23
CA SER A 55 -12.65 23.00 23.62
C SER A 55 -13.90 22.67 24.44
N THR A 56 -13.71 22.31 25.71
CA THR A 56 -14.79 21.98 26.65
C THR A 56 -15.86 23.08 26.73
N ILE A 57 -15.44 24.36 26.71
CA ILE A 57 -16.35 25.51 26.73
C ILE A 57 -17.27 25.51 25.50
N VAL A 58 -16.71 25.26 24.31
CA VAL A 58 -17.48 25.18 23.06
C VAL A 58 -18.46 24.01 23.09
N LYS A 59 -18.08 22.87 23.67
CA LYS A 59 -19.00 21.73 23.86
C LYS A 59 -20.18 22.09 24.75
N ILE A 60 -19.93 22.75 25.88
CA ILE A 60 -20.97 23.19 26.82
C ILE A 60 -21.93 24.17 26.13
N LEU A 61 -21.41 25.16 25.41
CA LEU A 61 -22.23 26.13 24.67
C LEU A 61 -23.13 25.44 23.63
N LYS A 62 -22.60 24.45 22.90
CA LYS A 62 -23.38 23.66 21.94
C LYS A 62 -24.51 22.88 22.63
N ILE A 63 -24.23 22.24 23.77
CA ILE A 63 -25.24 21.48 24.54
C ILE A 63 -26.37 22.42 25.02
N ILE A 64 -26.03 23.58 25.57
CA ILE A 64 -27.02 24.58 26.00
C ILE A 64 -27.88 25.03 24.81
N SER A 65 -27.25 25.32 23.67
CA SER A 65 -27.96 25.65 22.43
C SER A 65 -28.91 24.54 21.99
N PHE A 66 -28.52 23.27 22.15
CA PHE A 66 -29.38 22.15 21.76
C PHE A 66 -30.64 22.03 22.62
N ILE A 67 -30.53 22.34 23.92
CA ILE A 67 -31.65 22.30 24.86
C ILE A 67 -32.62 23.45 24.57
N ILE A 68 -32.11 24.66 24.38
CA ILE A 68 -32.94 25.86 24.16
C ILE A 68 -33.67 25.79 22.81
N PHE A 69 -33.00 25.32 21.75
CA PHE A 69 -33.54 25.30 20.38
C PHE A 69 -34.00 23.90 19.94
N PHE A 70 -34.46 23.06 20.87
CA PHE A 70 -34.74 21.64 20.64
C PHE A 70 -35.59 21.34 19.38
N PRO A 71 -36.71 22.04 19.10
CA PRO A 71 -37.49 21.76 17.88
C PRO A 71 -36.71 22.04 16.59
N LEU A 72 -35.92 23.11 16.57
CA LEU A 72 -35.07 23.47 15.42
C LEU A 72 -33.93 22.47 15.24
N VAL A 73 -33.39 21.94 16.33
CA VAL A 73 -32.35 20.91 16.29
C VAL A 73 -32.85 19.62 15.64
N ILE A 74 -34.08 19.20 15.92
CA ILE A 74 -34.67 18.02 15.27
C ILE A 74 -34.77 18.22 13.75
N VAL A 75 -35.25 19.39 13.31
CA VAL A 75 -35.34 19.73 11.88
C VAL A 75 -33.95 19.74 11.24
N ALA A 76 -32.97 20.35 11.90
CA ALA A 76 -31.58 20.38 11.43
C ALA A 76 -30.96 18.98 11.34
N LEU A 77 -31.26 18.08 12.27
CA LEU A 77 -30.84 16.67 12.22
C LEU A 77 -31.53 15.91 11.08
N ALA A 78 -32.81 16.14 10.83
CA ALA A 78 -33.52 15.54 9.70
C ALA A 78 -32.94 16.00 8.35
N ILE A 79 -32.68 17.31 8.20
CA ILE A 79 -32.00 17.86 7.01
C ILE A 79 -30.60 17.25 6.86
N ARG A 80 -29.82 17.22 7.95
CA ARG A 80 -28.50 16.58 7.97
C ARG A 80 -28.58 15.13 7.51
N TYR A 81 -29.57 14.39 7.99
CA TYR A 81 -29.77 12.99 7.62
C TYR A 81 -30.04 12.83 6.12
N LEU A 82 -30.96 13.62 5.57
CA LEU A 82 -31.29 13.59 4.15
C LEU A 82 -30.11 14.01 3.26
N LEU A 83 -29.32 14.99 3.70
CA LEU A 83 -28.12 15.43 2.98
C LEU A 83 -27.06 14.33 2.96
N HIS A 84 -26.75 13.70 4.10
CA HIS A 84 -25.80 12.58 4.13
C HIS A 84 -26.27 11.40 3.29
N LYS A 85 -27.58 11.09 3.28
CA LYS A 85 -28.13 10.05 2.40
C LYS A 85 -27.98 10.40 0.92
N LYS A 86 -28.13 11.68 0.55
CA LYS A 86 -27.92 12.16 -0.82
C LYS A 86 -26.44 12.17 -1.23
N PHE A 87 -25.54 12.32 -0.26
CA PHE A 87 -24.10 12.41 -0.44
C PHE A 87 -23.35 11.15 0.05
N ASP A 88 -24.04 10.02 0.14
CA ASP A 88 -23.42 8.74 0.49
C ASP A 88 -22.54 8.29 -0.69
N ARG A 89 -21.29 8.73 -0.68
CA ARG A 89 -20.30 8.48 -1.72
C ARG A 89 -19.09 7.78 -1.14
N LYS A 90 -18.59 6.79 -1.86
CA LYS A 90 -17.28 6.19 -1.58
C LYS A 90 -16.22 7.31 -1.66
N CYS A 91 -15.55 7.55 -0.55
CA CYS A 91 -14.47 8.52 -0.45
C CYS A 91 -13.15 7.78 -0.49
N PHE A 92 -12.23 8.27 -1.32
CA PHE A 92 -10.84 7.82 -1.27
C PHE A 92 -10.12 8.60 -0.17
N TYR A 93 -9.70 7.89 0.87
CA TYR A 93 -9.03 8.50 2.01
C TYR A 93 -7.53 8.61 1.73
N LEU A 94 -7.04 9.83 1.67
CA LEU A 94 -5.61 10.11 1.55
C LEU A 94 -4.87 9.62 2.80
N PRO A 95 -3.64 9.11 2.64
CA PRO A 95 -2.80 8.72 3.74
C PRO A 95 -2.34 9.92 4.58
N GLU A 96 -1.81 9.62 5.77
CA GLU A 96 -1.31 10.63 6.70
C GLU A 96 -0.03 11.30 6.15
N GLY A 97 0.23 12.54 6.57
CA GLY A 97 1.49 13.24 6.26
C GLY A 97 1.45 14.29 5.13
N ILE A 98 0.32 14.51 4.47
CA ILE A 98 0.18 15.53 3.42
C ILE A 98 0.23 16.94 4.01
N THR A 99 1.11 17.78 3.46
CA THR A 99 1.28 19.20 3.80
C THR A 99 0.10 20.03 3.28
N LYS A 100 -0.07 21.26 3.82
CA LYS A 100 -1.14 22.15 3.35
C LYS A 100 -0.97 22.58 1.89
N GLU A 101 0.26 22.70 1.43
CA GLU A 101 0.58 23.10 0.06
C GLU A 101 0.23 21.98 -0.91
N GLU A 102 0.65 20.74 -0.61
CA GLU A 102 0.24 19.56 -1.38
C GLU A 102 -1.28 19.39 -1.39
N GLU A 103 -1.96 19.62 -0.26
CA GLU A 103 -3.43 19.56 -0.19
C GLU A 103 -4.08 20.54 -1.19
N LEU A 104 -3.56 21.76 -1.31
CA LEU A 104 -4.06 22.75 -2.26
C LEU A 104 -3.78 22.32 -3.71
N ILE A 105 -2.61 21.75 -3.99
CA ILE A 105 -2.27 21.23 -5.32
C ILE A 105 -3.20 20.07 -5.69
N LEU A 106 -3.42 19.12 -4.79
CA LEU A 106 -4.34 17.99 -4.99
C LEU A 106 -5.78 18.47 -5.20
N ALA A 107 -6.23 19.46 -4.44
CA ALA A 107 -7.57 20.05 -4.58
C ALA A 107 -7.75 20.73 -5.95
N ALA A 108 -6.74 21.48 -6.41
CA ALA A 108 -6.77 22.19 -7.69
C ALA A 108 -6.67 21.24 -8.91
N ASN A 109 -6.09 20.05 -8.74
CA ASN A 109 -5.79 19.12 -9.82
C ASN A 109 -6.55 17.79 -9.68
N SER A 110 -7.84 17.84 -9.35
CA SER A 110 -8.68 16.66 -9.07
C SER A 110 -8.62 15.59 -10.18
N LYS A 111 -8.56 16.01 -11.45
CA LYS A 111 -8.45 15.12 -12.60
C LYS A 111 -7.14 14.32 -12.60
N LEU A 112 -6.01 14.99 -12.34
CA LEU A 112 -4.70 14.34 -12.25
C LEU A 112 -4.64 13.36 -11.08
N VAL A 113 -5.29 13.69 -9.95
CA VAL A 113 -5.37 12.76 -8.83
C VAL A 113 -6.17 11.51 -9.20
N LYS A 114 -7.29 11.68 -9.93
CA LYS A 114 -8.10 10.54 -10.39
C LYS A 114 -7.31 9.65 -11.34
N GLU A 115 -6.60 10.24 -12.31
CA GLU A 115 -5.74 9.51 -13.23
C GLU A 115 -4.66 8.71 -12.47
N ALA A 116 -3.95 9.36 -11.55
CA ALA A 116 -2.95 8.71 -10.71
C ALA A 116 -3.54 7.59 -9.82
N ALA A 117 -4.76 7.77 -9.31
CA ALA A 117 -5.43 6.77 -8.47
C ALA A 117 -5.95 5.57 -9.27
N LEU A 118 -6.20 5.72 -10.58
CA LEU A 118 -6.56 4.61 -11.47
C LEU A 118 -5.34 3.81 -11.90
N GLU A 119 -4.17 4.43 -11.94
CA GLU A 119 -2.90 3.79 -12.32
C GLU A 119 -2.15 3.13 -11.15
N VAL A 120 -2.61 3.35 -9.92
CA VAL A 120 -1.93 2.84 -8.72
C VAL A 120 -1.84 1.31 -8.70
N SER A 121 -0.70 0.79 -8.25
CA SER A 121 -0.52 -0.64 -8.02
C SER A 121 -1.47 -1.12 -6.92
N PRO A 122 -2.15 -2.28 -7.07
CA PRO A 122 -3.05 -2.84 -6.07
C PRO A 122 -2.33 -3.12 -4.75
N SER A 123 -1.02 -3.35 -4.79
CA SER A 123 -0.17 -3.52 -3.61
C SER A 123 -0.16 -2.30 -2.68
N PHE A 124 -0.45 -1.09 -3.20
CA PHE A 124 -0.62 0.13 -2.40
C PHE A 124 -1.73 -0.03 -1.36
N PHE A 125 -2.83 -0.70 -1.71
CA PHE A 125 -3.98 -0.90 -0.83
C PHE A 125 -3.82 -2.06 0.14
N ALA A 126 -2.84 -2.93 -0.11
CA ALA A 126 -2.57 -4.09 0.73
C ALA A 126 -1.87 -3.71 2.05
N LEU A 127 -1.26 -2.52 2.13
CA LEU A 127 -0.55 -2.06 3.33
C LEU A 127 -1.38 -1.05 4.14
N PRO A 128 -1.16 -0.96 5.46
CA PRO A 128 -1.78 0.08 6.29
C PRO A 128 -1.49 1.50 5.80
N LYS A 129 -2.45 2.42 6.02
CA LYS A 129 -2.38 3.83 5.61
C LYS A 129 -1.08 4.55 6.01
N LYS A 130 -0.42 4.15 7.11
CA LYS A 130 0.84 4.75 7.56
C LYS A 130 2.01 4.55 6.58
N TYR A 131 1.97 3.50 5.77
CA TYR A 131 2.99 3.21 4.76
C TYR A 131 2.61 3.73 3.37
N GLN A 132 1.38 4.18 3.17
CA GLN A 132 0.93 4.75 1.91
C GLN A 132 1.37 6.21 1.84
N VAL A 133 1.91 6.66 0.70
CA VAL A 133 2.38 8.03 0.49
C VAL A 133 1.94 8.55 -0.87
N ILE A 134 1.53 9.82 -0.90
CA ILE A 134 1.29 10.55 -2.14
C ILE A 134 2.46 11.47 -2.37
N LYS A 135 3.13 11.32 -3.51
CA LYS A 135 4.20 12.21 -3.94
C LYS A 135 3.64 13.21 -4.94
N VAL A 136 3.88 14.49 -4.68
CA VAL A 136 3.51 15.59 -5.57
C VAL A 136 4.80 16.25 -6.05
N GLU A 137 5.13 16.08 -7.32
CA GLU A 137 6.29 16.69 -7.95
C GLU A 137 5.82 17.85 -8.84
N THR A 138 6.40 19.04 -8.67
CA THR A 138 6.07 20.23 -9.48
C THR A 138 7.27 20.64 -10.34
N PRO A 139 7.53 19.95 -11.47
CA PRO A 139 8.59 20.35 -12.38
C PRO A 139 8.31 21.75 -12.95
N GLU A 140 9.36 22.57 -13.09
CA GLU A 140 9.22 23.94 -13.60
C GLU A 140 8.54 23.97 -14.97
N GLY A 141 7.46 24.75 -15.08
CA GLY A 141 6.72 24.93 -16.34
C GLY A 141 5.84 23.74 -16.76
N GLN A 142 5.69 22.70 -15.91
CA GLN A 142 4.88 21.52 -16.21
C GLN A 142 3.75 21.33 -15.21
N ALA A 143 2.75 20.54 -15.60
CA ALA A 143 1.69 20.12 -14.68
C ALA A 143 2.29 19.27 -13.53
N PRO A 144 1.70 19.33 -12.32
CA PRO A 144 2.17 18.53 -11.21
C PRO A 144 2.03 17.05 -11.51
N LYS A 145 3.06 16.27 -11.22
CA LYS A 145 3.02 14.81 -11.29
C LYS A 145 2.63 14.28 -9.92
N ILE A 146 1.53 13.53 -9.87
CA ILE A 146 0.96 12.96 -8.64
C ILE A 146 1.14 11.46 -8.71
N THR A 147 1.76 10.87 -7.70
CA THR A 147 2.04 9.42 -7.67
C THR A 147 1.65 8.84 -6.32
N PHE A 148 0.91 7.74 -6.33
CA PHE A 148 0.63 6.92 -5.14
C PHE A 148 1.72 5.86 -5.00
N SER A 149 2.37 5.83 -3.84
CA SER A 149 3.54 4.99 -3.60
C SER A 149 3.57 4.46 -2.17
N ILE A 150 4.47 3.53 -1.91
CA ILE A 150 4.69 2.95 -0.57
C ILE A 150 5.96 3.56 0.04
N ASN A 151 5.91 3.86 1.34
CA ASN A 151 7.03 4.35 2.13
C ASN A 151 7.96 3.19 2.50
N ILE A 152 8.82 2.82 1.56
CA ILE A 152 9.82 1.76 1.74
C ILE A 152 10.76 2.06 2.91
N GLU A 153 11.11 3.33 3.16
CA GLU A 153 11.97 3.70 4.30
C GLU A 153 11.32 3.38 5.64
N LEU A 154 10.04 3.69 5.79
CA LEU A 154 9.31 3.40 7.01
C LEU A 154 9.11 1.89 7.19
N LEU A 155 8.86 1.15 6.12
CA LEU A 155 8.80 -0.32 6.17
C LEU A 155 10.14 -0.91 6.62
N LEU A 156 11.26 -0.49 6.04
CA LEU A 156 12.59 -0.98 6.41
C LEU A 156 12.90 -0.75 7.89
N LYS A 157 12.47 0.40 8.43
CA LYS A 157 12.60 0.72 9.85
C LYS A 157 11.73 -0.17 10.73
N ASP A 158 10.48 -0.39 10.34
CA ASP A 158 9.49 -1.13 11.13
C ASP A 158 9.69 -2.67 11.02
N LEU A 159 10.42 -3.15 10.01
CA LEU A 159 10.72 -4.58 9.80
C LEU A 159 11.78 -5.16 10.75
N ASP A 160 12.48 -4.34 11.55
CA ASP A 160 13.50 -4.77 12.53
C ASP A 160 14.58 -5.72 11.95
N LEU A 161 15.23 -5.32 10.85
CA LEU A 161 16.19 -6.17 10.14
C LEU A 161 17.41 -6.59 10.98
N GLN A 162 17.68 -5.89 12.08
CA GLN A 162 18.79 -6.21 12.97
C GLN A 162 18.60 -7.57 13.65
N SER A 163 17.37 -7.96 13.99
CA SER A 163 17.07 -9.22 14.66
C SER A 163 17.01 -10.44 13.74
N ILE A 164 17.08 -10.24 12.41
CA ILE A 164 17.07 -11.35 11.44
C ILE A 164 18.45 -11.99 11.40
N ASP A 165 18.52 -13.31 11.61
CA ASP A 165 19.71 -14.10 11.32
C ASP A 165 19.82 -14.31 9.81
N TRP A 166 20.83 -13.70 9.17
CA TRP A 166 20.97 -13.71 7.71
C TRP A 166 22.42 -14.06 7.34
N PRO A 167 22.73 -15.36 7.18
CA PRO A 167 24.09 -15.79 6.89
C PRO A 167 24.49 -15.45 5.45
N THR A 168 25.79 -15.27 5.25
CA THR A 168 26.42 -14.96 3.94
C THR A 168 26.66 -16.20 3.07
N VAL A 169 26.15 -17.37 3.46
CA VAL A 169 26.46 -18.68 2.85
C VAL A 169 26.27 -18.66 1.33
N HIS A 170 25.18 -18.07 0.86
CA HIS A 170 24.86 -18.02 -0.57
C HIS A 170 25.41 -16.79 -1.29
N LEU A 171 26.00 -15.83 -0.57
CA LEU A 171 26.43 -14.54 -1.14
C LEU A 171 27.47 -14.71 -2.27
N TYR A 172 28.30 -15.74 -2.16
CA TYR A 172 29.37 -16.04 -3.11
C TYR A 172 29.05 -17.26 -4.01
N ASP A 173 27.83 -17.78 -3.95
CA ASP A 173 27.38 -18.82 -4.89
C ASP A 173 27.35 -18.26 -6.32
N ASP A 174 27.44 -19.17 -7.28
CA ASP A 174 27.16 -18.87 -8.69
C ASP A 174 25.66 -18.59 -8.84
N ILE A 175 25.35 -17.34 -9.19
CA ILE A 175 23.99 -16.83 -9.39
C ILE A 175 23.87 -16.35 -10.83
N ASP A 176 22.81 -16.76 -11.51
CA ASP A 176 22.53 -16.25 -12.86
C ASP A 176 21.87 -14.87 -12.76
N PHE A 177 22.53 -13.86 -13.30
CA PHE A 177 22.04 -12.49 -13.43
C PHE A 177 21.68 -12.12 -14.89
N THR A 178 21.50 -13.11 -15.76
CA THR A 178 21.17 -12.88 -17.18
C THR A 178 19.89 -12.05 -17.29
N GLY A 179 19.98 -10.87 -17.89
CA GLY A 179 18.86 -9.93 -18.02
C GLY A 179 18.63 -9.01 -16.82
N HIS A 180 19.42 -9.15 -15.75
CA HIS A 180 19.26 -8.44 -14.47
C HIS A 180 20.58 -7.78 -13.99
N PRO A 181 21.15 -6.82 -14.74
CA PRO A 181 22.40 -6.15 -14.36
C PRO A 181 22.30 -5.39 -13.02
N GLU A 182 21.11 -4.95 -12.63
CA GLU A 182 20.82 -4.30 -11.36
C GLU A 182 21.04 -5.23 -10.16
N GLU A 183 20.59 -6.49 -10.24
CA GLU A 183 20.77 -7.50 -9.20
C GLU A 183 22.26 -7.87 -9.07
N LYS A 184 22.96 -7.97 -10.20
CA LYS A 184 24.42 -8.19 -10.21
C LYS A 184 25.16 -7.04 -9.52
N ALA A 185 24.83 -5.80 -9.85
CA ALA A 185 25.45 -4.62 -9.25
C ALA A 185 25.19 -4.54 -7.73
N LEU A 186 23.98 -4.89 -7.30
CA LEU A 186 23.61 -4.99 -5.89
C LEU A 186 24.47 -6.04 -5.15
N ILE A 187 24.58 -7.25 -5.71
CA ILE A 187 25.39 -8.31 -5.11
C ILE A 187 26.88 -7.97 -5.08
N ASP A 188 27.42 -7.39 -6.15
CA ASP A 188 28.81 -6.95 -6.18
C ASP A 188 29.08 -5.85 -5.13
N LYS A 189 28.10 -4.98 -4.86
CA LYS A 189 28.18 -4.02 -3.76
C LYS A 189 28.20 -4.70 -2.40
N ILE A 190 27.29 -5.64 -2.15
CA ILE A 190 27.20 -6.38 -0.88
C ILE A 190 28.48 -7.20 -0.63
N ARG A 191 29.00 -7.87 -1.66
CA ARG A 191 30.25 -8.65 -1.58
C ARG A 191 31.45 -7.80 -1.16
N LYS A 192 31.46 -6.51 -1.53
CA LYS A 192 32.50 -5.54 -1.09
C LYS A 192 32.33 -5.10 0.37
N ILE A 193 31.08 -5.06 0.86
CA ILE A 193 30.77 -4.71 2.26
C ILE A 193 31.16 -5.87 3.19
N GLU A 194 30.73 -7.08 2.88
CA GLU A 194 30.86 -8.23 3.79
C GLU A 194 32.28 -8.84 3.80
N GLY A 195 32.94 -8.90 2.64
CA GLY A 195 34.17 -9.69 2.50
C GLY A 195 33.92 -11.19 2.62
N LYS A 196 34.85 -12.00 2.09
CA LYS A 196 34.66 -13.45 1.94
C LYS A 196 34.57 -14.23 3.26
N ASP A 197 35.15 -13.69 4.32
CA ASP A 197 35.23 -14.37 5.63
C ASP A 197 34.06 -14.01 6.56
N SER A 198 33.19 -13.07 6.16
CA SER A 198 31.98 -12.75 6.93
C SER A 198 31.06 -13.97 6.95
N LYS A 199 30.51 -14.29 8.12
CA LYS A 199 29.54 -15.37 8.32
C LYS A 199 28.09 -14.87 8.32
N GLN A 200 27.90 -13.58 8.51
CA GLN A 200 26.62 -12.95 8.81
C GLN A 200 26.55 -11.61 8.11
N MET A 201 25.45 -11.33 7.43
CA MET A 201 25.27 -10.05 6.77
C MET A 201 25.22 -8.92 7.80
N SER A 202 25.95 -7.85 7.50
CA SER A 202 25.83 -6.59 8.21
C SER A 202 24.42 -5.98 8.05
N LEU A 203 24.04 -5.09 8.97
CA LEU A 203 22.77 -4.38 8.87
C LEU A 203 22.65 -3.59 7.57
N GLU A 204 23.76 -3.00 7.09
CA GLU A 204 23.78 -2.26 5.82
C GLU A 204 23.40 -3.17 4.63
N SER A 205 23.99 -4.35 4.53
CA SER A 205 23.67 -5.33 3.49
C SER A 205 22.23 -5.84 3.60
N LYS A 206 21.73 -6.10 4.81
CA LYS A 206 20.33 -6.49 5.05
C LYS A 206 19.36 -5.41 4.58
N ILE A 207 19.66 -4.14 4.83
CA ILE A 207 18.85 -3.00 4.36
C ILE A 207 18.84 -2.96 2.83
N LEU A 208 19.99 -3.13 2.17
CA LEU A 208 20.08 -3.09 0.71
C LEU A 208 19.29 -4.23 0.05
N LEU A 209 19.41 -5.46 0.55
CA LEU A 209 18.64 -6.60 0.05
C LEU A 209 17.14 -6.43 0.32
N THR A 210 16.78 -6.12 1.56
CA THR A 210 15.36 -5.97 1.91
C THR A 210 14.71 -4.85 1.10
N ARG A 211 15.41 -3.74 0.88
CA ARG A 211 14.92 -2.66 0.01
C ARG A 211 14.62 -3.18 -1.39
N HIS A 212 15.57 -3.90 -1.99
CA HIS A 212 15.39 -4.44 -3.33
C HIS A 212 14.21 -5.42 -3.41
N LEU A 213 14.04 -6.29 -2.40
CA LEU A 213 12.86 -7.15 -2.28
C LEU A 213 11.57 -6.33 -2.22
N LEU A 214 11.49 -5.32 -1.35
CA LEU A 214 10.30 -4.50 -1.19
C LEU A 214 9.99 -3.69 -2.47
N GLU A 215 11.00 -3.13 -3.12
CA GLU A 215 10.85 -2.42 -4.40
C GLU A 215 10.36 -3.36 -5.50
N HIS A 216 10.91 -4.57 -5.58
CA HIS A 216 10.40 -5.58 -6.51
C HIS A 216 8.94 -5.89 -6.22
N VAL A 217 8.60 -6.22 -4.98
CA VAL A 217 7.25 -6.61 -4.53
C VAL A 217 6.21 -5.51 -4.77
N PHE A 218 6.52 -4.27 -4.39
CA PHE A 218 5.53 -3.20 -4.31
C PHE A 218 5.56 -2.21 -5.48
N VAL A 219 6.68 -2.12 -6.22
CA VAL A 219 6.87 -1.07 -7.22
C VAL A 219 6.98 -1.65 -8.63
N TYR A 220 7.85 -2.66 -8.84
CA TYR A 220 8.26 -3.04 -10.19
C TYR A 220 7.58 -4.29 -10.76
N SER A 221 7.20 -5.24 -9.90
CA SER A 221 6.87 -6.59 -10.37
C SER A 221 5.37 -6.88 -10.47
N THR A 222 4.50 -5.94 -10.11
CA THR A 222 3.05 -6.14 -10.22
C THR A 222 2.66 -6.19 -11.69
N LYS A 223 2.36 -7.39 -12.20
CA LYS A 223 2.00 -7.63 -13.60
C LYS A 223 0.74 -8.48 -13.71
N ASP A 224 0.09 -8.42 -14.86
CA ASP A 224 -1.07 -9.26 -15.17
C ASP A 224 -0.64 -10.73 -15.19
N LEU A 225 -1.40 -11.60 -14.52
CA LEU A 225 -1.06 -13.03 -14.39
C LEU A 225 -0.85 -13.74 -15.73
N VAL A 226 -1.67 -13.39 -16.74
CA VAL A 226 -1.56 -13.91 -18.11
C VAL A 226 -0.20 -13.55 -18.74
N SER A 227 0.39 -12.42 -18.38
CA SER A 227 1.71 -11.99 -18.87
C SER A 227 2.87 -12.72 -18.19
N ILE A 228 2.66 -13.22 -16.96
CA ILE A 228 3.67 -13.90 -16.15
C ILE A 228 3.79 -15.36 -16.57
N ASN A 229 2.66 -16.03 -16.81
CA ASN A 229 2.66 -17.41 -17.30
C ASN A 229 1.40 -17.69 -18.15
N PRO A 230 1.54 -17.84 -19.47
CA PRO A 230 0.43 -18.17 -20.37
C PRO A 230 -0.26 -19.50 -20.05
N GLU A 231 0.38 -20.40 -19.30
CA GLU A 231 -0.22 -21.68 -18.88
C GLU A 231 -1.16 -21.51 -17.66
N LEU A 232 -1.19 -20.33 -17.03
CA LEU A 232 -2.13 -20.01 -15.95
C LEU A 232 -3.49 -19.51 -16.49
N THR A 233 -3.95 -20.01 -17.64
CA THR A 233 -5.22 -19.56 -18.25
C THR A 233 -6.46 -19.84 -17.39
N ASP A 234 -6.37 -20.82 -16.49
CA ASP A 234 -7.46 -21.19 -15.58
C ASP A 234 -7.47 -20.33 -14.29
N TYR A 235 -6.51 -19.41 -14.16
CA TYR A 235 -6.38 -18.56 -12.98
C TYR A 235 -7.06 -17.20 -13.17
N PRO A 236 -7.42 -16.52 -12.06
CA PRO A 236 -8.06 -15.22 -12.11
C PRO A 236 -7.23 -14.21 -12.91
N SER A 237 -7.87 -13.29 -13.64
CA SER A 237 -7.22 -12.31 -14.52
C SER A 237 -6.50 -11.16 -13.79
N GLY A 238 -6.26 -11.32 -12.49
CA GLY A 238 -5.70 -10.30 -11.63
C GLY A 238 -4.20 -10.04 -11.83
N ARG A 239 -3.68 -9.17 -10.97
CA ARG A 239 -2.27 -8.78 -10.93
C ARG A 239 -1.54 -9.46 -9.80
N ALA A 240 -0.32 -9.88 -10.06
CA ALA A 240 0.55 -10.56 -9.10
C ALA A 240 2.00 -10.10 -9.20
N THR A 241 2.74 -10.35 -8.14
CA THR A 241 4.21 -10.28 -8.09
C THR A 241 4.77 -11.67 -8.18
N TYR A 242 5.79 -11.86 -9.04
CA TYR A 242 6.39 -13.16 -9.28
C TYR A 242 7.91 -13.13 -9.05
N MET A 243 8.41 -14.12 -8.31
CA MET A 243 9.82 -14.36 -8.05
C MET A 243 10.15 -15.82 -8.37
N SER A 244 10.75 -16.05 -9.54
CA SER A 244 11.15 -17.38 -10.02
C SER A 244 12.28 -17.96 -9.19
N TRP A 245 12.30 -19.29 -9.01
CA TRP A 245 13.44 -20.02 -8.45
C TRP A 245 14.50 -20.40 -9.49
N GLN A 246 14.13 -20.34 -10.76
CA GLN A 246 14.97 -20.71 -11.90
C GLN A 246 15.23 -19.48 -12.77
N SER A 247 16.41 -19.43 -13.36
CA SER A 247 16.75 -18.38 -14.33
C SER A 247 15.82 -18.41 -15.56
N PRO A 248 15.49 -17.25 -16.16
CA PRO A 248 14.79 -17.17 -17.44
C PRO A 248 15.59 -17.75 -18.62
N SER A 249 16.89 -17.97 -18.49
CA SER A 249 17.74 -18.47 -19.57
C SER A 249 17.39 -19.94 -19.90
N PHE A 250 16.58 -20.13 -20.95
CA PHE A 250 16.14 -21.46 -21.43
C PHE A 250 17.30 -22.44 -21.73
N GLU A 251 18.51 -21.92 -21.94
CA GLU A 251 19.70 -22.69 -22.34
C GLU A 251 20.51 -23.23 -21.14
N LYS A 252 20.37 -22.65 -19.93
CA LYS A 252 21.11 -23.08 -18.73
C LYS A 252 20.15 -23.49 -17.60
N ARG A 253 19.49 -24.63 -17.76
CA ARG A 253 18.45 -25.15 -16.83
C ARG A 253 18.90 -25.47 -15.39
N HIS A 254 20.03 -24.99 -14.90
CA HIS A 254 20.60 -25.44 -13.62
C HIS A 254 21.08 -24.34 -12.67
N GLU A 255 21.25 -23.09 -13.12
CA GLU A 255 21.68 -22.02 -12.22
C GLU A 255 20.47 -21.46 -11.43
N PRO A 256 20.55 -21.42 -10.09
CA PRO A 256 19.47 -20.90 -9.26
C PRO A 256 19.36 -19.38 -9.43
N SER A 257 18.14 -18.87 -9.39
CA SER A 257 17.90 -17.42 -9.48
C SER A 257 18.46 -16.67 -8.27
N PHE A 258 18.68 -15.36 -8.46
CA PHE A 258 18.97 -14.42 -7.37
C PHE A 258 17.93 -14.54 -6.23
N TRP A 259 16.64 -14.58 -6.56
CA TRP A 259 15.55 -14.71 -5.59
C TRP A 259 15.67 -15.97 -4.75
N LYS A 260 15.90 -17.12 -5.40
CA LYS A 260 16.10 -18.38 -4.70
C LYS A 260 17.27 -18.26 -3.74
N LYS A 261 18.44 -17.87 -4.23
CA LYS A 261 19.68 -17.91 -3.44
C LYS A 261 19.70 -16.94 -2.28
N MET A 262 19.20 -15.72 -2.49
CA MET A 262 19.31 -14.66 -1.48
C MET A 262 18.18 -14.69 -0.45
N TYR A 263 17.00 -15.16 -0.83
CA TYR A 263 15.80 -15.03 0.01
C TYR A 263 15.16 -16.36 0.38
N PHE A 264 15.13 -17.35 -0.52
CA PHE A 264 14.26 -18.52 -0.35
C PHE A 264 14.99 -19.87 -0.19
N ASP A 265 16.30 -19.93 -0.37
CA ASP A 265 17.12 -21.13 -0.09
C ASP A 265 17.19 -21.36 1.43
N ILE A 266 17.20 -22.64 1.81
CA ILE A 266 17.24 -23.08 3.22
C ILE A 266 18.64 -22.84 3.78
N LEU A 267 18.72 -22.24 4.97
CA LEU A 267 20.00 -22.00 5.64
C LEU A 267 20.66 -23.34 6.03
N PRO A 268 21.99 -23.51 5.84
CA PRO A 268 22.67 -24.76 6.13
C PRO A 268 22.60 -25.10 7.63
N GLY A 269 22.16 -26.32 7.93
CA GLY A 269 22.02 -26.85 9.30
C GLY A 269 20.61 -27.30 9.68
N GLN A 270 19.60 -27.03 8.85
CA GLN A 270 18.21 -27.38 9.10
C GLN A 270 17.77 -28.54 8.20
N THR A 271 17.67 -29.74 8.79
CA THR A 271 17.36 -30.99 8.08
C THR A 271 15.86 -31.22 7.96
N ARG A 272 15.39 -31.49 6.72
CA ARG A 272 14.25 -32.29 6.20
C ARG A 272 12.86 -32.31 6.88
N ASP A 273 12.73 -31.95 8.15
CA ASP A 273 11.46 -31.70 8.80
C ASP A 273 11.16 -30.21 8.65
N TYR A 274 10.54 -29.82 7.53
CA TYR A 274 10.12 -28.44 7.29
C TYR A 274 9.30 -27.92 8.47
N LYS A 275 9.86 -27.07 9.32
CA LYS A 275 9.09 -26.22 10.22
C LYS A 275 9.04 -24.82 9.63
N LYS A 276 7.97 -24.06 9.93
CA LYS A 276 7.84 -22.64 9.54
C LYS A 276 9.08 -21.79 9.96
N SER A 277 9.78 -22.22 11.01
CA SER A 277 11.03 -21.63 11.52
C SER A 277 12.26 -21.86 10.64
N ASP A 278 12.18 -22.74 9.64
CA ASP A 278 13.32 -23.21 8.85
C ASP A 278 13.31 -22.67 7.41
N CYS A 279 12.46 -21.67 7.18
CA CYS A 279 12.24 -21.03 5.90
C CYS A 279 13.27 -19.91 5.66
N GLY A 280 13.74 -19.77 4.41
CA GLY A 280 14.67 -18.70 4.01
C GLY A 280 14.20 -17.29 4.39
N VAL A 281 15.14 -16.33 4.43
CA VAL A 281 14.91 -14.98 4.98
C VAL A 281 13.77 -14.20 4.28
N GLY A 282 13.47 -14.50 3.02
CA GLY A 282 12.31 -13.95 2.31
C GLY A 282 10.98 -14.27 3.00
N PHE A 283 10.85 -15.46 3.59
CA PHE A 283 9.67 -15.85 4.36
C PHE A 283 9.57 -15.10 5.68
N ILE A 284 10.72 -14.90 6.36
CA ILE A 284 10.78 -14.12 7.60
C ILE A 284 10.34 -12.68 7.33
N ILE A 285 10.84 -12.07 6.25
CA ILE A 285 10.42 -10.71 5.86
C ILE A 285 8.92 -10.68 5.52
N TYR A 286 8.43 -11.68 4.79
CA TYR A 286 7.01 -11.78 4.46
C TYR A 286 6.11 -11.92 5.71
N ASP A 287 6.46 -12.79 6.66
CA ASP A 287 5.73 -12.93 7.93
C ASP A 287 5.72 -11.61 8.71
N ARG A 288 6.85 -10.89 8.75
CA ARG A 288 6.90 -9.56 9.38
C ARG A 288 6.04 -8.54 8.66
N LEU A 289 5.95 -8.57 7.32
CA LEU A 289 5.02 -7.71 6.59
C LEU A 289 3.56 -8.01 6.98
N LEU A 290 3.19 -9.29 7.16
CA LEU A 290 1.87 -9.67 7.67
C LEU A 290 1.64 -9.14 9.10
N GLU A 291 2.62 -9.26 9.99
CA GLU A 291 2.56 -8.68 11.35
C GLU A 291 2.43 -7.16 11.35
N LEU A 292 3.05 -6.49 10.38
CA LEU A 292 2.91 -5.06 10.14
C LEU A 292 1.58 -4.67 9.49
N GLY A 293 0.70 -5.63 9.19
CA GLY A 293 -0.66 -5.42 8.71
C GLY A 293 -0.84 -5.54 7.20
N LEU A 294 0.08 -6.19 6.48
CA LEU A 294 -0.13 -6.55 5.08
C LEU A 294 -1.38 -7.44 4.95
N THR A 295 -2.36 -7.00 4.17
CA THR A 295 -3.58 -7.74 3.86
C THR A 295 -3.58 -8.15 2.40
N LEU A 296 -3.69 -9.44 2.13
CA LEU A 296 -3.75 -10.00 0.79
C LEU A 296 -5.16 -10.55 0.50
N PRO A 297 -5.61 -10.52 -0.76
CA PRO A 297 -6.77 -11.32 -1.16
C PRO A 297 -6.49 -12.79 -0.83
N ILE A 298 -7.50 -13.50 -0.31
CA ILE A 298 -7.36 -14.92 0.02
C ILE A 298 -7.03 -15.67 -1.28
N PRO A 299 -5.83 -16.26 -1.42
CA PRO A 299 -5.52 -17.07 -2.58
C PRO A 299 -6.41 -18.30 -2.58
N THR A 300 -6.74 -18.83 -3.75
CA THR A 300 -7.33 -20.17 -3.86
C THR A 300 -6.44 -21.18 -3.14
N GLU A 301 -7.00 -22.14 -2.39
CA GLU A 301 -6.26 -23.14 -1.59
C GLU A 301 -5.15 -23.87 -2.39
N GLN A 302 -5.28 -23.90 -3.72
CA GLN A 302 -4.33 -24.51 -4.65
C GLN A 302 -3.00 -23.75 -4.81
N LEU A 303 -2.91 -22.50 -4.32
CA LEU A 303 -1.76 -21.60 -4.50
C LEU A 303 -0.96 -21.35 -3.23
N ILE A 304 -1.35 -22.03 -2.15
CA ILE A 304 -0.75 -21.89 -0.84
C ILE A 304 -0.12 -23.22 -0.48
N ASP A 305 1.11 -23.20 0.00
CA ASP A 305 1.72 -24.40 0.55
C ASP A 305 1.07 -24.82 1.89
N GLN A 306 1.49 -25.95 2.43
CA GLN A 306 0.99 -26.46 3.71
C GLN A 306 1.24 -25.52 4.91
N TYR A 307 2.03 -24.45 4.76
CA TYR A 307 2.39 -23.49 5.79
C TYR A 307 1.71 -22.13 5.64
N GLY A 308 0.87 -21.94 4.62
CA GLY A 308 0.21 -20.66 4.39
C GLY A 308 1.00 -19.72 3.47
N TYR A 309 2.13 -20.15 2.88
CA TYR A 309 2.93 -19.31 1.99
C TYR A 309 2.49 -19.45 0.54
N PRO A 310 2.51 -18.36 -0.24
CA PRO A 310 2.08 -18.40 -1.63
C PRO A 310 3.22 -18.89 -2.53
N VAL A 311 3.59 -20.15 -2.33
CA VAL A 311 4.77 -20.82 -2.91
C VAL A 311 4.35 -22.06 -3.68
N ASN A 312 5.03 -22.30 -4.80
CA ASN A 312 5.08 -23.60 -5.47
C ASN A 312 6.55 -24.05 -5.60
N LEU A 313 6.80 -25.29 -6.01
CA LEU A 313 8.10 -25.90 -6.31
C LEU A 313 9.00 -25.12 -7.29
N ARG A 314 8.59 -23.97 -7.80
CA ARG A 314 9.32 -23.19 -8.80
C ARG A 314 9.36 -21.69 -8.53
N TYR A 315 8.60 -21.17 -7.58
CA TYR A 315 8.47 -19.72 -7.39
C TYR A 315 7.83 -19.34 -6.06
N PHE A 316 8.02 -18.07 -5.71
CA PHE A 316 7.21 -17.35 -4.75
C PHE A 316 6.36 -16.32 -5.51
N MET A 317 5.07 -16.25 -5.21
CA MET A 317 4.14 -15.37 -5.92
C MET A 317 3.20 -14.67 -4.94
N ILE A 318 2.96 -13.36 -5.10
CA ILE A 318 1.96 -12.64 -4.30
C ILE A 318 0.82 -12.22 -5.21
N PHE A 319 -0.40 -12.64 -4.88
CA PHE A 319 -1.60 -12.18 -5.56
C PHE A 319 -2.06 -10.87 -4.92
N TRP A 320 -2.18 -9.83 -5.73
CA TRP A 320 -2.63 -8.51 -5.25
C TRP A 320 -4.12 -8.29 -5.48
N GLU A 321 -4.67 -8.94 -6.50
CA GLU A 321 -6.09 -8.89 -6.82
C GLU A 321 -6.49 -10.17 -7.57
N ASN A 322 -7.75 -10.60 -7.42
CA ASN A 322 -8.27 -11.78 -8.10
C ASN A 322 -8.74 -11.43 -9.51
N GLU A 323 -9.42 -10.31 -9.70
CA GLU A 323 -9.77 -9.82 -11.04
C GLU A 323 -9.03 -8.51 -11.32
N PHE A 324 -8.69 -8.29 -12.58
CA PHE A 324 -8.05 -7.04 -13.00
C PHE A 324 -8.87 -5.83 -12.50
N GLN A 325 -8.21 -4.92 -11.79
CA GLN A 325 -8.78 -3.72 -11.16
C GLN A 325 -9.85 -3.97 -10.08
N SER A 326 -10.04 -5.20 -9.59
CA SER A 326 -11.03 -5.47 -8.52
C SER A 326 -10.76 -4.66 -7.26
N VAL A 327 -9.51 -4.49 -6.87
CA VAL A 327 -9.15 -3.65 -5.71
C VAL A 327 -9.59 -2.19 -5.93
N LEU A 328 -9.49 -1.68 -7.15
CA LEU A 328 -9.97 -0.32 -7.46
C LEU A 328 -11.49 -0.21 -7.35
N LYS A 329 -12.24 -1.25 -7.73
CA LYS A 329 -13.70 -1.32 -7.55
C LYS A 329 -14.07 -1.36 -6.07
N ASP A 330 -13.36 -2.16 -5.27
CA ASP A 330 -13.58 -2.27 -3.82
C ASP A 330 -13.40 -0.91 -3.15
N GLN A 331 -12.33 -0.19 -3.53
CA GLN A 331 -12.05 1.17 -3.06
C GLN A 331 -12.97 2.24 -3.66
N GLY A 332 -13.86 1.89 -4.60
CA GLY A 332 -14.82 2.81 -5.21
C GLY A 332 -14.23 3.76 -6.24
N LEU A 333 -13.04 3.46 -6.75
CA LEU A 333 -12.37 4.23 -7.80
C LEU A 333 -12.99 3.99 -9.18
N ILE A 334 -13.52 2.79 -9.38
CA ILE A 334 -14.22 2.35 -10.59
C ILE A 334 -15.66 1.99 -10.21
N GLN A 335 -16.64 2.46 -10.98
CA GLN A 335 -18.06 2.10 -10.81
C GLN A 335 -18.37 0.85 -11.63
N GLU A 336 -19.29 0.01 -11.13
CA GLU A 336 -19.82 -1.17 -11.85
C GLU A 336 -20.69 -0.80 -13.05
#